data_AF-A0A5D8QD00-F1
#
_entry.id   AF-A0A5D8QD00-F1
#
_cell.length_a   1.000
_cell.length_b   1.000
_cell.length_c   1.000
_cell.angle_alpha   90.00
_cell.angle_beta   90.00
_cell.angle_gamma   90.00
#
_symmetry.space_group_name_H-M   'P 1'
#
loop_
_entity.id
_entity.type
_entity.pdbx_description
1 polymer ?
#
loop_
_entity_poly.entity_id
_entity_poly.type
_entity_poly.pdbx_seq_one_letter_code
_entity_poly.pdbx_strand_id
1 'polypeptide(L)'
;MIDRYEGCLVGLAIGDALGMPVELMGVDEIERTYGHIEDMVNAKAGLNSGLLRGQYTDDTQMTIALAEAIIEAGYVEQYTVSGRFVKLDGKLIGPGLGCMTGIKNMERGVPWDRAGSDSAGNGAAMRTAPVALFYHGDPDRIIRATRVHSIMTHRDERAVEAAVITSLTIDYLLDGRDPDELIGYVLKFARNEEIIEEIKKVDSIIKGGIDEGKAIKQFNISGYSVGTLGASLYIFLRYRKSFKDAVLMAVNMGGDSDTIASIVGAFSGAYNGIYAIPDKWISSLKDSGYIRSLADTLYDLSLNPYKPVPDVLDYNLKVIFVGYNPGLESAKKGHFYASNTNRFWRVLYESGILPEPLTYEDDWRMAEYGYGLTDIVKYCTREAAEITDDMYERGKKRLLRILNQYRPKVACYNGKGIYKKLMGLTEVDYGLQKTSAVPGIIDYVVPSTSGRTGVKWEDRLGYFKELNKIIKLLN
;
A
#
# COMPACT_ATOMS: atom_id res chain seq x y z
N MET A 1 5.21 -2.78 22.02
CA MET A 1 4.62 -2.56 20.68
C MET A 1 5.69 -2.14 19.68
N ILE A 2 6.45 -1.06 19.95
CA ILE A 2 7.61 -0.64 19.15
C ILE A 2 8.58 -1.79 18.83
N ASP A 3 8.86 -2.65 19.81
CA ASP A 3 9.73 -3.83 19.68
C ASP A 3 9.25 -4.82 18.59
N ARG A 4 7.93 -4.93 18.37
CA ARG A 4 7.35 -5.77 17.30
C ARG A 4 7.35 -5.09 15.94
N TYR A 5 7.30 -3.75 15.90
CA TYR A 5 7.49 -3.00 14.66
C TYR A 5 8.93 -3.14 14.18
N GLU A 6 9.89 -2.91 15.08
CA GLU A 6 11.32 -3.14 14.84
C GLU A 6 11.56 -4.60 14.46
N GLY A 7 11.00 -5.54 15.23
CA GLY A 7 11.09 -6.97 14.97
C GLY A 7 10.56 -7.35 13.59
N CYS A 8 9.45 -6.77 13.14
CA CYS A 8 8.87 -7.04 11.83
C CYS A 8 9.80 -6.62 10.68
N LEU A 9 10.30 -5.37 10.66
CA LEU A 9 11.14 -4.92 9.54
C LEU A 9 12.56 -5.47 9.60
N VAL A 10 13.15 -5.57 10.79
CA VAL A 10 14.49 -6.16 10.96
C VAL A 10 14.43 -7.67 10.71
N GLY A 11 13.37 -8.33 11.17
CA GLY A 11 13.15 -9.76 10.93
C GLY A 11 12.99 -10.08 9.45
N LEU A 12 12.23 -9.25 8.71
CA LEU A 12 12.13 -9.32 7.26
C LEU A 12 13.50 -9.26 6.59
N ALA A 13 14.27 -8.22 6.90
CA ALA A 13 15.59 -8.02 6.29
C ALA A 13 16.62 -9.09 6.68
N ILE A 14 16.51 -9.66 7.88
CA ILE A 14 17.32 -10.81 8.31
C ILE A 14 16.94 -12.08 7.53
N GLY A 15 15.64 -12.31 7.32
CA GLY A 15 15.15 -13.44 6.54
C GLY A 15 15.67 -13.40 5.11
N ASP A 16 15.51 -12.25 4.44
CA ASP A 16 16.09 -11.95 3.13
C ASP A 16 17.61 -12.23 3.12
N ALA A 17 18.38 -11.58 4.00
CA ALA A 17 19.83 -11.71 4.02
C ALA A 17 20.36 -13.12 4.36
N LEU A 18 19.59 -13.92 5.11
CA LEU A 18 19.91 -15.32 5.41
C LEU A 18 19.55 -16.25 4.23
N GLY A 19 18.45 -15.97 3.52
CA GLY A 19 18.00 -16.77 2.38
C GLY A 19 18.72 -16.44 1.08
N MET A 20 19.26 -15.23 0.94
CA MET A 20 19.97 -14.74 -0.25
C MET A 20 21.07 -15.68 -0.77
N PRO A 21 21.95 -16.27 0.06
CA PRO A 21 23.02 -17.15 -0.42
C PRO A 21 22.55 -18.46 -1.05
N VAL A 22 21.29 -18.85 -0.79
CA VAL A 22 20.70 -20.14 -1.17
C VAL A 22 19.48 -20.00 -2.08
N GLU A 23 19.23 -18.79 -2.59
CA GLU A 23 18.11 -18.48 -3.48
C GLU A 23 18.11 -19.40 -4.72
N LEU A 24 16.94 -19.99 -4.96
CA LEU A 24 16.60 -20.98 -5.99
C LEU A 24 17.41 -22.30 -5.93
N MET A 25 18.17 -22.55 -4.86
CA MET A 25 18.90 -23.80 -4.69
C MET A 25 17.97 -24.91 -4.16
N GLY A 26 18.24 -26.15 -4.58
CA GLY A 26 17.61 -27.33 -3.99
C GLY A 26 18.29 -27.72 -2.67
N VAL A 27 17.59 -28.46 -1.80
CA VAL A 27 18.09 -28.89 -0.48
C VAL A 27 19.45 -29.61 -0.57
N ASP A 28 19.61 -30.56 -1.50
CA ASP A 28 20.88 -31.29 -1.69
C ASP A 28 22.02 -30.36 -2.13
N GLU A 29 21.69 -29.30 -2.87
CA GLU A 29 22.66 -28.33 -3.34
C GLU A 29 23.12 -27.40 -2.22
N ILE A 30 22.19 -26.98 -1.36
CA ILE A 30 22.47 -26.22 -0.14
C ILE A 30 23.42 -27.03 0.75
N GLU A 31 23.06 -28.28 1.06
CA GLU A 31 23.84 -29.15 1.93
C GLU A 31 25.26 -29.37 1.40
N ARG A 32 25.41 -29.60 0.09
CA ARG A 32 26.73 -29.78 -0.53
C ARG A 32 27.59 -28.51 -0.51
N THR A 33 26.98 -27.33 -0.61
CA THR A 33 27.69 -26.06 -0.80
C THR A 33 28.00 -25.36 0.52
N TYR A 34 27.06 -25.44 1.46
CA TYR A 34 27.08 -24.72 2.72
C TYR A 34 26.93 -25.63 3.93
N GLY A 35 26.48 -26.87 3.76
CA GLY A 35 25.92 -27.67 4.85
C GLY A 35 24.56 -27.11 5.28
N HIS A 36 24.15 -27.45 6.50
CA HIS A 36 22.99 -26.83 7.11
C HIS A 36 23.28 -25.37 7.46
N ILE A 37 22.46 -24.44 6.98
CA ILE A 37 22.59 -23.02 7.29
C ILE A 37 22.15 -22.79 8.73
N GLU A 38 23.07 -22.33 9.58
CA GLU A 38 22.80 -21.96 10.98
C GLU A 38 22.98 -20.45 11.25
N ASP A 39 23.59 -19.73 10.32
CA ASP A 39 23.98 -18.32 10.46
C ASP A 39 24.18 -17.65 9.09
N MET A 40 24.35 -16.33 9.05
CA MET A 40 24.60 -15.57 7.82
C MET A 40 25.95 -15.97 7.19
N VAL A 41 25.89 -16.39 5.93
CA VAL A 41 27.05 -16.80 5.13
C VAL A 41 27.22 -15.92 3.89
N ASN A 42 28.43 -15.88 3.34
CA ASN A 42 28.64 -15.24 2.04
C ASN A 42 28.05 -16.15 0.95
N ALA A 43 27.50 -15.57 -0.11
CA ALA A 43 27.05 -16.30 -1.28
C ALA A 43 28.26 -16.82 -2.07
N LYS A 44 28.50 -18.13 -2.01
CA LYS A 44 29.61 -18.82 -2.67
C LYS A 44 29.25 -19.32 -4.07
N ALA A 45 27.96 -19.46 -4.36
CA ALA A 45 27.40 -19.99 -5.60
C ALA A 45 25.99 -19.44 -5.81
N GLY A 46 25.32 -19.87 -6.89
CA GLY A 46 23.95 -19.48 -7.21
C GLY A 46 23.83 -18.08 -7.81
N LEU A 47 22.58 -17.59 -7.88
CA LEU A 47 22.23 -16.30 -8.49
C LEU A 47 22.96 -15.12 -7.85
N ASN A 48 23.15 -15.18 -6.53
CA ASN A 48 23.72 -14.10 -5.73
C ASN A 48 25.21 -14.25 -5.45
N SER A 49 25.90 -15.12 -6.19
CA SER A 49 27.33 -15.38 -6.01
C SER A 49 28.14 -14.07 -5.99
N GLY A 50 28.91 -13.88 -4.92
CA GLY A 50 29.73 -12.67 -4.70
C GLY A 50 29.13 -11.66 -3.73
N LEU A 51 27.84 -11.79 -3.36
CA LEU A 51 27.28 -11.02 -2.25
C LEU A 51 27.84 -11.50 -0.90
N LEU A 52 28.06 -10.53 -0.01
CA LEU A 52 28.59 -10.75 1.33
C LEU A 52 27.45 -11.07 2.31
N ARG A 53 27.78 -11.84 3.35
CA ARG A 53 26.85 -12.12 4.45
C ARG A 53 26.22 -10.83 4.99
N GLY A 54 24.93 -10.87 5.30
CA GLY A 54 24.20 -9.72 5.82
C GLY A 54 23.80 -8.68 4.76
N GLN A 55 24.20 -8.83 3.50
CA GLN A 55 23.57 -8.10 2.39
C GLN A 55 22.20 -8.72 2.06
N TYR A 56 21.25 -7.87 1.69
CA TYR A 56 19.87 -8.21 1.36
C TYR A 56 19.57 -7.95 -0.13
N THR A 57 18.49 -8.53 -0.65
CA THR A 57 18.06 -8.49 -2.07
C THR A 57 16.96 -7.44 -2.31
N ASP A 58 16.24 -7.56 -3.43
CA ASP A 58 15.16 -6.67 -3.82
C ASP A 58 13.99 -6.70 -2.83
N ASP A 59 13.78 -7.81 -2.12
CA ASP A 59 12.90 -7.95 -0.96
C ASP A 59 13.00 -6.75 0.00
N THR A 60 14.18 -6.57 0.60
CA THR A 60 14.44 -5.48 1.55
C THR A 60 14.58 -4.14 0.84
N GLN A 61 15.19 -4.07 -0.35
CA GLN A 61 15.34 -2.80 -1.08
C GLN A 61 13.97 -2.17 -1.42
N MET A 62 13.02 -2.97 -1.87
CA MET A 62 11.67 -2.51 -2.18
C MET A 62 10.86 -2.24 -0.91
N THR A 63 11.08 -3.00 0.18
CA THR A 63 10.50 -2.73 1.50
C THR A 63 10.91 -1.36 2.02
N ILE A 64 12.22 -1.04 1.96
CA ILE A 64 12.76 0.26 2.35
C ILE A 64 12.12 1.36 1.49
N ALA A 65 12.09 1.20 0.17
CA ALA A 65 11.49 2.20 -0.71
C ALA A 65 10.00 2.43 -0.43
N LEU A 66 9.25 1.39 -0.07
CA LEU A 66 7.85 1.53 0.33
C LEU A 66 7.71 2.25 1.68
N ALA A 67 8.53 1.89 2.68
CA ALA A 67 8.55 2.57 3.97
C ALA A 67 8.88 4.06 3.83
N GLU A 68 9.92 4.40 3.06
CA GLU A 68 10.30 5.78 2.79
C GLU A 68 9.19 6.56 2.05
N ALA A 69 8.48 5.93 1.11
CA ALA A 69 7.34 6.56 0.44
C ALA A 69 6.22 6.91 1.42
N ILE A 70 5.89 5.96 2.30
CA ILE A 70 4.85 6.13 3.31
C ILE A 70 5.22 7.23 4.30
N ILE A 71 6.48 7.25 4.76
CA ILE A 71 6.99 8.26 5.69
C ILE A 71 6.98 9.65 5.04
N GLU A 72 7.43 9.76 3.78
CA GLU A 72 7.46 11.03 3.05
C GLU A 72 6.06 11.62 2.81
N ALA A 73 5.11 10.77 2.43
CA ALA A 73 3.77 11.21 2.08
C ALA A 73 2.80 11.26 3.28
N GLY A 74 3.08 10.52 4.35
CA GLY A 74 2.17 10.29 5.48
C GLY A 74 0.99 9.39 5.13
N TYR A 75 1.10 8.59 4.07
CA TYR A 75 0.17 7.53 3.61
C TYR A 75 0.78 6.80 2.40
N VAL A 76 0.14 5.72 1.93
CA VAL A 76 0.51 5.05 0.68
C VAL A 76 0.03 5.89 -0.52
N GLU A 77 0.86 6.86 -0.91
CA GLU A 77 0.60 7.76 -2.04
C GLU A 77 1.17 7.20 -3.35
N GLN A 78 0.30 7.05 -4.35
CA GLN A 78 0.61 6.32 -5.57
C GLN A 78 1.80 6.87 -6.37
N TYR A 79 2.00 8.19 -6.42
CA TYR A 79 3.05 8.83 -7.19
C TYR A 79 4.40 8.87 -6.46
N THR A 80 4.37 8.94 -5.12
CA THR A 80 5.56 8.82 -4.27
C THR A 80 6.07 7.38 -4.31
N VAL A 81 5.20 6.38 -4.15
CA VAL A 81 5.58 4.96 -4.21
C VAL A 81 6.13 4.60 -5.59
N SER A 82 5.38 4.90 -6.67
CA SER A 82 5.84 4.62 -8.04
C SER A 82 7.15 5.34 -8.37
N GLY A 83 7.28 6.61 -7.97
CA GLY A 83 8.52 7.38 -8.14
C GLY A 83 9.72 6.77 -7.41
N ARG A 84 9.52 6.16 -6.24
CA ARG A 84 10.59 5.44 -5.53
C ARG A 84 10.93 4.11 -6.19
N PHE A 85 9.95 3.35 -6.63
CA PHE A 85 10.20 2.10 -7.37
C PHE A 85 10.96 2.35 -8.68
N VAL A 86 10.60 3.38 -9.45
CA VAL A 86 11.35 3.76 -10.67
C VAL A 86 12.81 4.12 -10.37
N LYS A 87 13.11 4.76 -9.23
CA LYS A 87 14.50 5.11 -8.85
C LYS A 87 15.37 3.91 -8.48
N LEU A 88 14.77 2.72 -8.27
CA LEU A 88 15.47 1.47 -8.01
C LEU A 88 15.87 0.72 -9.29
N ASP A 89 15.39 1.15 -10.46
CA ASP A 89 15.80 0.55 -11.72
C ASP A 89 17.33 0.56 -11.88
N GLY A 90 17.88 -0.59 -12.26
CA GLY A 90 19.33 -0.81 -12.35
C GLY A 90 20.08 -0.93 -11.02
N LYS A 91 19.40 -0.87 -9.87
CA LYS A 91 20.00 -0.98 -8.51
C LYS A 91 19.51 -2.18 -7.72
N LEU A 92 18.40 -2.79 -8.14
CA LEU A 92 17.83 -3.96 -7.49
C LEU A 92 18.77 -5.16 -7.64
N ILE A 93 18.90 -5.93 -6.56
CA ILE A 93 19.61 -7.21 -6.51
C ILE A 93 18.56 -8.30 -6.58
N GLY A 94 18.61 -9.17 -7.59
CA GLY A 94 17.64 -10.28 -7.72
C GLY A 94 16.23 -9.96 -8.25
N PRO A 95 15.91 -8.80 -8.87
CA PRO A 95 14.51 -8.47 -9.14
C PRO A 95 13.82 -9.42 -10.12
N GLY A 96 12.65 -9.91 -9.73
CA GLY A 96 11.79 -10.71 -10.60
C GLY A 96 11.33 -9.95 -11.86
N LEU A 97 11.15 -10.68 -12.97
CA LEU A 97 10.73 -10.12 -14.27
C LEU A 97 9.37 -9.40 -14.21
N GLY A 98 8.43 -9.93 -13.42
CA GLY A 98 7.12 -9.32 -13.22
C GLY A 98 7.25 -7.93 -12.56
N CYS A 99 8.13 -7.84 -11.56
CA CYS A 99 8.45 -6.60 -10.88
C CYS A 99 9.05 -5.57 -11.84
N MET A 100 10.10 -5.98 -12.56
CA MET A 100 10.81 -5.10 -13.49
C MET A 100 9.94 -4.62 -14.64
N THR A 101 9.01 -5.44 -15.13
CA THR A 101 8.04 -5.02 -16.16
C THR A 101 7.22 -3.83 -15.68
N GLY A 102 6.70 -3.87 -14.45
CA GLY A 102 5.98 -2.75 -13.86
C GLY A 102 6.82 -1.49 -13.72
N ILE A 103 8.02 -1.63 -13.17
CA ILE A 103 8.97 -0.52 -13.01
C ILE A 103 9.29 0.13 -14.35
N LYS A 104 9.60 -0.67 -15.38
CA LYS A 104 9.89 -0.19 -16.74
C LYS A 104 8.70 0.48 -17.42
N ASN A 105 7.49 -0.02 -17.20
CA ASN A 105 6.28 0.61 -17.71
C ASN A 105 6.07 1.98 -17.07
N MET A 106 6.21 2.11 -15.74
CA MET A 106 6.11 3.40 -15.05
C MET A 106 7.21 4.37 -15.49
N GLU A 107 8.44 3.90 -15.69
CA GLU A 107 9.56 4.70 -16.22
C GLU A 107 9.24 5.29 -17.60
N ARG A 108 8.53 4.53 -18.45
CA ARG A 108 8.06 4.96 -19.79
C ARG A 108 6.81 5.84 -19.76
N GLY A 109 6.28 6.16 -18.58
CA GLY A 109 5.11 7.00 -18.40
C GLY A 109 3.77 6.26 -18.47
N VAL A 110 3.76 4.92 -18.41
CA VAL A 110 2.51 4.17 -18.22
C VAL A 110 1.97 4.48 -16.82
N PRO A 111 0.68 4.82 -16.67
CA PRO A 111 0.07 5.05 -15.37
C PRO A 111 0.29 3.90 -14.37
N TRP A 112 0.54 4.24 -13.11
CA TRP A 112 0.89 3.31 -12.03
C TRP A 112 -0.14 2.17 -11.86
N ASP A 113 -1.43 2.47 -12.03
CA ASP A 113 -2.57 1.54 -11.93
C ASP A 113 -2.71 0.61 -13.14
N ARG A 114 -1.89 0.82 -14.19
CA ARG A 114 -1.85 -0.01 -15.40
C ARG A 114 -0.47 -0.54 -15.72
N ALA A 115 0.54 -0.16 -14.95
CA ALA A 115 1.92 -0.48 -15.28
C ALA A 115 2.30 -1.93 -14.96
N GLY A 116 1.71 -2.52 -13.91
CA GLY A 116 2.09 -3.86 -13.45
C GLY A 116 1.93 -4.95 -14.50
N SER A 117 2.71 -6.00 -14.35
CA SER A 117 2.63 -7.21 -15.18
C SER A 117 1.46 -8.11 -14.74
N ASP A 118 1.10 -9.07 -15.59
CA ASP A 118 0.13 -10.12 -15.25
C ASP A 118 0.80 -11.32 -14.56
N SER A 119 1.96 -11.10 -13.94
CA SER A 119 2.68 -12.13 -13.19
C SER A 119 2.03 -12.35 -11.83
N ALA A 120 1.80 -13.62 -11.47
CA ALA A 120 1.43 -14.05 -10.12
C ALA A 120 2.64 -14.19 -9.17
N GLY A 121 3.70 -13.42 -9.41
CA GLY A 121 4.92 -13.40 -8.61
C GLY A 121 4.70 -12.85 -7.21
N ASN A 122 5.51 -13.28 -6.25
CA ASN A 122 5.43 -12.88 -4.84
C ASN A 122 6.00 -11.47 -4.54
N GLY A 123 6.54 -10.78 -5.54
CA GLY A 123 7.22 -9.49 -5.34
C GLY A 123 6.34 -8.37 -4.77
N ALA A 124 5.02 -8.50 -4.81
CA ALA A 124 4.11 -7.61 -4.08
C ALA A 124 4.04 -7.96 -2.58
N ALA A 125 4.01 -9.25 -2.23
CA ALA A 125 3.90 -9.74 -0.86
C ALA A 125 5.19 -9.52 -0.06
N MET A 126 6.35 -9.73 -0.69
CA MET A 126 7.67 -9.62 -0.03
C MET A 126 7.91 -8.25 0.62
N ARG A 127 7.36 -7.19 0.03
CA ARG A 127 7.61 -5.80 0.44
C ARG A 127 6.52 -5.14 1.27
N THR A 128 5.45 -5.87 1.62
CA THR A 128 4.18 -5.26 2.06
C THR A 128 4.15 -4.84 3.54
N ALA A 129 5.15 -5.23 4.33
CA ALA A 129 5.19 -4.99 5.78
C ALA A 129 4.98 -3.52 6.20
N PRO A 130 5.58 -2.50 5.55
CA PRO A 130 5.37 -1.10 5.92
C PRO A 130 3.91 -0.64 5.88
N VAL A 131 3.09 -1.24 5.00
CA VAL A 131 1.65 -0.94 4.92
C VAL A 131 0.92 -1.40 6.17
N ALA A 132 1.18 -2.64 6.60
CA ALA A 132 0.57 -3.22 7.79
C ALA A 132 0.97 -2.43 9.05
N LEU A 133 2.25 -2.04 9.16
CA LEU A 133 2.74 -1.25 10.29
C LEU A 133 2.10 0.14 10.35
N PHE A 134 1.98 0.83 9.21
CA PHE A 134 1.46 2.19 9.18
C PHE A 134 -0.06 2.29 9.45
N TYR A 135 -0.82 1.30 8.98
CA TYR A 135 -2.28 1.21 9.10
C TYR A 135 -2.75 0.16 10.12
N HIS A 136 -1.86 -0.25 11.03
CA HIS A 136 -2.17 -1.24 12.06
C HIS A 136 -3.49 -0.91 12.79
N GLY A 137 -4.35 -1.92 12.93
CA GLY A 137 -5.68 -1.80 13.52
C GLY A 137 -6.77 -1.29 12.56
N ASP A 138 -6.46 -1.07 11.27
CA ASP A 138 -7.40 -0.66 10.23
C ASP A 138 -7.32 -1.58 9.00
N PRO A 139 -7.94 -2.78 9.06
CA PRO A 139 -7.90 -3.77 7.97
C PRO A 139 -8.36 -3.22 6.63
N ASP A 140 -9.36 -2.34 6.61
CA ASP A 140 -9.89 -1.76 5.38
C ASP A 140 -8.86 -0.86 4.69
N ARG A 141 -8.14 -0.03 5.46
CA ARG A 141 -7.02 0.76 4.90
C ARG A 141 -5.85 -0.11 4.49
N ILE A 142 -5.52 -1.16 5.26
CA ILE A 142 -4.49 -2.12 4.89
C ILE A 142 -4.80 -2.74 3.52
N ILE A 143 -6.02 -3.27 3.33
CA ILE A 143 -6.44 -3.90 2.07
C ILE A 143 -6.31 -2.92 0.90
N ARG A 144 -6.86 -1.70 1.03
CA ARG A 144 -6.80 -0.69 -0.03
C ARG A 144 -5.36 -0.28 -0.36
N ALA A 145 -4.57 0.00 0.66
CA ALA A 145 -3.21 0.47 0.51
C ALA A 145 -2.26 -0.61 -0.03
N THR A 146 -2.45 -1.86 0.38
CA THR A 146 -1.69 -3.01 -0.16
C THR A 146 -1.98 -3.21 -1.63
N ARG A 147 -3.25 -3.09 -2.06
CA ARG A 147 -3.62 -3.14 -3.48
C ARG A 147 -2.91 -2.06 -4.29
N VAL A 148 -2.85 -0.82 -3.79
CA VAL A 148 -2.22 0.31 -4.49
C VAL A 148 -0.77 0.03 -4.86
N HIS A 149 0.08 -0.40 -3.92
CA HIS A 149 1.49 -0.67 -4.25
C HIS A 149 1.69 -1.98 -5.01
N SER A 150 0.77 -2.94 -4.87
CA SER A 150 0.86 -4.23 -5.56
C SER A 150 0.66 -4.07 -7.06
N ILE A 151 -0.43 -3.41 -7.49
CA ILE A 151 -0.80 -3.30 -8.92
C ILE A 151 0.20 -2.50 -9.76
N MET A 152 1.06 -1.71 -9.11
CA MET A 152 2.17 -1.01 -9.78
C MET A 152 3.15 -1.96 -10.45
N THR A 153 3.29 -3.18 -9.92
CA THR A 153 4.22 -4.18 -10.46
C THR A 153 3.58 -5.54 -10.77
N HIS A 154 2.55 -5.93 -10.03
CA HIS A 154 1.83 -7.19 -10.20
C HIS A 154 0.31 -6.93 -10.17
N ARG A 155 -0.37 -7.13 -11.30
CA ARG A 155 -1.83 -6.98 -11.44
C ARG A 155 -2.58 -8.29 -11.35
N ASP A 156 -1.90 -9.43 -11.41
CA ASP A 156 -2.53 -10.73 -11.19
C ASP A 156 -3.17 -10.74 -9.79
N GLU A 157 -4.44 -11.13 -9.74
CA GLU A 157 -5.22 -11.09 -8.50
C GLU A 157 -4.60 -11.93 -7.38
N ARG A 158 -3.93 -13.04 -7.73
CA ARG A 158 -3.27 -13.90 -6.74
C ARG A 158 -2.09 -13.21 -6.09
N ALA A 159 -1.28 -12.47 -6.87
CA ALA A 159 -0.15 -11.71 -6.32
C ALA A 159 -0.63 -10.57 -5.42
N VAL A 160 -1.66 -9.84 -5.85
CA VAL A 160 -2.26 -8.75 -5.07
C VAL A 160 -2.88 -9.28 -3.78
N GLU A 161 -3.64 -10.37 -3.86
CA GLU A 161 -4.33 -10.94 -2.71
C GLU A 161 -3.36 -11.61 -1.74
N ALA A 162 -2.32 -12.30 -2.23
CA ALA A 162 -1.26 -12.80 -1.37
C ALA A 162 -0.60 -11.68 -0.56
N ALA A 163 -0.31 -10.53 -1.19
CA ALA A 163 0.21 -9.36 -0.48
C ALA A 163 -0.78 -8.84 0.57
N VAL A 164 -2.08 -8.80 0.26
CA VAL A 164 -3.12 -8.39 1.22
C VAL A 164 -3.16 -9.33 2.43
N ILE A 165 -3.16 -10.64 2.21
CA ILE A 165 -3.17 -11.64 3.29
C ILE A 165 -1.89 -11.56 4.12
N THR A 166 -0.73 -11.36 3.48
CA THR A 166 0.54 -11.13 4.19
C THR A 166 0.47 -9.87 5.07
N SER A 167 -0.05 -8.75 4.58
CA SER A 167 -0.25 -7.54 5.39
C SER A 167 -1.20 -7.76 6.57
N LEU A 168 -2.34 -8.42 6.34
CA LEU A 168 -3.32 -8.71 7.40
C LEU A 168 -2.78 -9.71 8.42
N THR A 169 -1.89 -10.61 8.00
CA THR A 169 -1.18 -11.52 8.91
C THR A 169 -0.23 -10.74 9.80
N ILE A 170 0.55 -9.81 9.26
CA ILE A 170 1.43 -8.94 10.06
C ILE A 170 0.61 -8.12 11.05
N ASP A 171 -0.46 -7.47 10.61
CA ASP A 171 -1.38 -6.70 11.46
C ASP A 171 -1.94 -7.53 12.62
N TYR A 172 -2.44 -8.74 12.33
CA TYR A 172 -2.94 -9.67 13.33
C TYR A 172 -1.88 -10.05 14.38
N LEU A 173 -0.64 -10.27 13.94
CA LEU A 173 0.46 -10.71 14.79
C LEU A 173 1.03 -9.58 15.65
N LEU A 174 0.98 -8.33 15.19
CA LEU A 174 1.37 -7.16 15.98
C LEU A 174 0.58 -7.06 17.28
N ASP A 175 -0.73 -7.35 17.25
CA ASP A 175 -1.57 -7.37 18.45
C ASP A 175 -1.18 -8.50 19.44
N GLY A 176 -0.35 -9.45 19.04
CA GLY A 176 -0.01 -10.63 19.84
C GLY A 176 -1.22 -11.53 20.10
N ARG A 177 -2.18 -11.51 19.16
CA ARG A 177 -3.35 -12.38 19.17
C ARG A 177 -2.92 -13.84 19.03
N ASP A 178 -3.80 -14.73 19.47
CA ASP A 178 -3.56 -16.16 19.41
C ASP A 178 -3.31 -16.62 17.95
N PRO A 179 -2.12 -17.16 17.63
CA PRO A 179 -1.82 -17.66 16.29
C PRO A 179 -2.71 -18.82 15.86
N ASP A 180 -3.33 -19.56 16.78
CA ASP A 180 -4.22 -20.67 16.42
C ASP A 180 -5.53 -20.17 15.75
N GLU A 181 -5.89 -18.90 15.93
CA GLU A 181 -7.04 -18.24 15.29
C GLU A 181 -6.68 -17.47 14.00
N LEU A 182 -5.39 -17.42 13.65
CA LEU A 182 -4.88 -16.63 12.51
C LEU A 182 -5.53 -17.04 11.18
N ILE A 183 -5.57 -18.35 10.90
CA ILE A 183 -6.12 -18.87 9.63
C ILE A 183 -7.60 -18.49 9.49
N GLY A 184 -8.38 -18.66 10.56
CA GLY A 184 -9.79 -18.27 10.59
C GLY A 184 -10.00 -16.76 10.40
N TYR A 185 -9.07 -15.94 10.87
CA TYR A 185 -9.09 -14.49 10.64
C TYR A 185 -8.83 -14.13 9.18
N VAL A 186 -7.73 -14.58 8.59
CA VAL A 186 -7.34 -14.19 7.23
C VAL A 186 -8.30 -14.72 6.15
N LEU A 187 -8.91 -15.89 6.37
CA LEU A 187 -9.93 -16.46 5.47
C LEU A 187 -11.18 -15.56 5.32
N LYS A 188 -11.46 -14.65 6.27
CA LYS A 188 -12.57 -13.69 6.15
C LYS A 188 -12.34 -12.68 5.02
N PHE A 189 -11.08 -12.43 4.69
CA PHE A 189 -10.65 -11.42 3.73
C PHE A 189 -10.23 -11.99 2.38
N ALA A 190 -9.87 -13.29 2.34
CA ALA A 190 -9.58 -13.98 1.09
C ALA A 190 -10.84 -14.04 0.19
N ARG A 191 -10.61 -13.93 -1.11
CA ARG A 191 -11.60 -13.87 -2.19
C ARG A 191 -11.22 -14.77 -3.38
N ASN A 192 -9.93 -14.88 -3.70
CA ASN A 192 -9.43 -15.73 -4.76
C ASN A 192 -9.43 -17.21 -4.33
N GLU A 193 -9.95 -18.09 -5.19
CA GLU A 193 -10.12 -19.51 -4.88
C GLU A 193 -8.78 -20.22 -4.57
N GLU A 194 -7.73 -19.93 -5.34
CA GLU A 194 -6.42 -20.58 -5.16
C GLU A 194 -5.76 -20.16 -3.83
N ILE A 195 -5.89 -18.89 -3.46
CA ILE A 195 -5.45 -18.38 -2.15
C ILE A 195 -6.23 -19.04 -1.02
N ILE A 196 -7.56 -19.16 -1.15
CA ILE A 196 -8.42 -19.80 -0.15
C ILE A 196 -8.05 -21.27 0.04
N GLU A 197 -7.85 -22.00 -1.06
CA GLU A 197 -7.43 -23.41 -1.04
C GLU A 197 -6.07 -23.58 -0.38
N GLU A 198 -5.12 -22.72 -0.70
CA GLU A 198 -3.78 -22.75 -0.11
C GLU A 198 -3.81 -22.50 1.40
N ILE A 199 -4.56 -21.49 1.86
CA ILE A 199 -4.72 -21.19 3.29
C ILE A 199 -5.41 -22.36 4.03
N LYS A 200 -6.43 -22.98 3.42
CA LYS A 200 -7.09 -24.18 3.98
C LYS A 200 -6.15 -25.39 4.02
N LYS A 201 -5.27 -25.54 3.03
CA LYS A 201 -4.23 -26.57 3.04
C LYS A 201 -3.29 -26.39 4.23
N VAL A 202 -2.85 -25.16 4.52
CA VAL A 202 -2.06 -24.86 5.73
C VAL A 202 -2.81 -25.28 7.01
N ASP A 203 -4.08 -24.91 7.16
CA ASP A 203 -4.91 -25.28 8.32
C ASP A 203 -4.98 -26.79 8.52
N SER A 204 -5.23 -27.52 7.43
CA SER A 204 -5.32 -28.98 7.43
C SER A 204 -3.99 -29.63 7.85
N ILE A 205 -2.87 -29.15 7.33
CA ILE A 205 -1.53 -29.66 7.66
C ILE A 205 -1.21 -29.43 9.15
N ILE A 206 -1.47 -28.22 9.66
CA ILE A 206 -1.19 -27.86 11.05
C ILE A 206 -2.04 -28.67 12.02
N LYS A 207 -3.35 -28.80 11.76
CA LYS A 207 -4.28 -29.57 12.61
C LYS A 207 -4.06 -31.08 12.50
N GLY A 208 -3.71 -31.56 11.32
CA GLY A 208 -3.46 -32.98 11.04
C GLY A 208 -2.16 -33.51 11.62
N GLY A 209 -1.24 -32.64 12.05
CA GLY A 209 0.05 -33.04 12.63
C GLY A 209 0.93 -33.81 11.65
N ILE A 210 0.86 -33.48 10.36
CA ILE A 210 1.64 -34.14 9.31
C ILE A 210 3.14 -33.95 9.56
N ASP A 211 3.92 -34.98 9.25
CA ASP A 211 5.39 -34.92 9.28
C ASP A 211 5.91 -33.75 8.44
N GLU A 212 6.89 -33.03 8.97
CA GLU A 212 7.38 -31.76 8.41
C GLU A 212 7.96 -31.92 7.00
N GLY A 213 8.76 -32.97 6.77
CA GLY A 213 9.34 -33.24 5.46
C GLY A 213 8.28 -33.58 4.41
N LYS A 214 7.14 -34.14 4.82
CA LYS A 214 5.97 -34.37 3.95
C LYS A 214 5.12 -33.11 3.76
N ALA A 215 5.00 -32.27 4.79
CA ALA A 215 4.26 -31.02 4.73
C ALA A 215 4.91 -30.04 3.75
N ILE A 216 6.23 -29.83 3.87
CA ILE A 216 6.99 -28.89 3.04
C ILE A 216 6.85 -29.18 1.55
N LYS A 217 6.87 -30.47 1.16
CA LYS A 217 6.72 -30.91 -0.24
C LYS A 217 5.36 -30.60 -0.88
N GLN A 218 4.38 -30.17 -0.08
CA GLN A 218 3.06 -29.78 -0.59
C GLN A 218 2.98 -28.30 -0.98
N PHE A 219 3.99 -27.50 -0.63
CA PHE A 219 4.04 -26.07 -0.96
C PHE A 219 4.88 -25.84 -2.22
N ASN A 220 4.41 -24.93 -3.06
CA ASN A 220 5.24 -24.41 -4.14
C ASN A 220 6.20 -23.38 -3.57
N ILE A 221 7.49 -23.75 -3.49
CA ILE A 221 8.55 -22.91 -2.93
C ILE A 221 9.28 -22.09 -3.99
N SER A 222 8.68 -21.83 -5.15
CA SER A 222 9.22 -20.88 -6.14
C SER A 222 8.77 -19.45 -5.85
N GLY A 223 9.15 -18.50 -6.71
CA GLY A 223 8.65 -17.11 -6.70
C GLY A 223 7.15 -16.94 -6.97
N TYR A 224 6.35 -17.99 -6.80
CA TYR A 224 4.91 -17.99 -6.99
C TYR A 224 4.17 -17.57 -5.72
N SER A 225 3.43 -16.45 -5.79
CA SER A 225 2.80 -15.79 -4.63
C SER A 225 1.93 -16.68 -3.75
N VAL A 226 1.10 -17.55 -4.33
CA VAL A 226 0.23 -18.46 -3.58
C VAL A 226 1.08 -19.44 -2.76
N GLY A 227 2.07 -20.06 -3.40
CA GLY A 227 2.95 -21.03 -2.75
C GLY A 227 3.82 -20.40 -1.66
N THR A 228 4.38 -19.21 -1.92
CA THR A 228 5.13 -18.42 -0.93
C THR A 228 4.25 -18.12 0.28
N LEU A 229 3.01 -17.64 0.09
CA LEU A 229 2.08 -17.37 1.19
C LEU A 229 1.81 -18.62 2.03
N GLY A 230 1.50 -19.74 1.37
CA GLY A 230 1.24 -21.02 2.03
C GLY A 230 2.42 -21.49 2.86
N ALA A 231 3.62 -21.49 2.28
CA ALA A 231 4.86 -21.87 2.95
C ALA A 231 5.15 -20.98 4.17
N SER A 232 5.08 -19.64 4.01
CA SER A 232 5.37 -18.71 5.09
C SER A 232 4.38 -18.81 6.25
N LEU A 233 3.08 -18.99 5.98
CA LEU A 233 2.06 -19.22 7.01
C LEU A 233 2.32 -20.54 7.76
N TYR A 234 2.59 -21.62 7.04
CA TYR A 234 2.89 -22.92 7.63
C TYR A 234 4.12 -22.85 8.54
N ILE A 235 5.24 -22.30 8.06
CA ILE A 235 6.49 -22.21 8.81
C ILE A 235 6.29 -21.36 10.06
N PHE A 236 5.66 -20.18 9.94
CA PHE A 236 5.37 -19.35 11.09
C PHE A 236 4.52 -20.11 12.12
N LEU A 237 3.40 -20.71 11.72
CA LEU A 237 2.51 -21.42 12.67
C LEU A 237 3.23 -22.59 13.36
N ARG A 238 4.08 -23.32 12.63
CA ARG A 238 4.85 -24.45 13.15
C ARG A 238 5.91 -24.02 14.16
N TYR A 239 6.61 -22.92 13.87
CA TYR A 239 7.77 -22.44 14.64
C TYR A 239 7.52 -21.15 15.43
N ARG A 240 6.25 -20.77 15.64
CA ARG A 240 5.82 -19.48 16.24
C ARG A 240 6.51 -19.06 17.54
N LYS A 241 7.06 -20.01 18.29
CA LYS A 241 7.77 -19.79 19.57
C LYS A 241 9.25 -19.43 19.43
N SER A 242 9.83 -19.54 18.23
CA SER A 242 11.26 -19.33 17.99
C SER A 242 11.48 -18.61 16.67
N PHE A 243 11.92 -17.35 16.75
CA PHE A 243 12.31 -16.58 15.57
C PHE A 243 13.40 -17.29 14.77
N LYS A 244 14.45 -17.72 15.47
CA LYS A 244 15.61 -18.39 14.88
C LYS A 244 15.19 -19.63 14.10
N ASP A 245 14.42 -20.52 14.72
CA ASP A 245 14.08 -21.80 14.09
C ASP A 245 13.13 -21.61 12.90
N ALA A 246 12.18 -20.66 13.01
CA ALA A 246 11.28 -20.32 11.91
C ALA A 246 12.05 -19.84 10.66
N VAL A 247 12.96 -18.89 10.84
CA VAL A 247 13.74 -18.33 9.71
C VAL A 247 14.71 -19.37 9.15
N LEU A 248 15.42 -20.14 9.99
CA LEU A 248 16.33 -21.18 9.50
C LEU A 248 15.60 -22.30 8.77
N MET A 249 14.37 -22.66 9.18
CA MET A 249 13.56 -23.59 8.41
C MET A 249 13.23 -23.05 7.02
N ALA A 250 12.81 -21.78 6.92
CA ALA A 250 12.52 -21.15 5.64
C ALA A 250 13.74 -21.08 4.71
N VAL A 251 14.93 -20.85 5.27
CA VAL A 251 16.17 -20.80 4.49
C VAL A 251 16.59 -22.19 4.00
N ASN A 252 16.54 -23.20 4.87
CA ASN A 252 17.05 -24.54 4.55
C ASN A 252 16.08 -25.40 3.72
N MET A 253 14.83 -24.97 3.52
CA MET A 253 13.90 -25.68 2.64
C MET A 253 14.23 -25.51 1.14
N GLY A 254 15.07 -24.53 0.80
CA GLY A 254 15.44 -24.19 -0.56
C GLY A 254 14.32 -23.51 -1.36
N GLY A 255 14.51 -23.43 -2.68
CA GLY A 255 13.62 -22.66 -3.56
C GLY A 255 13.83 -21.16 -3.39
N ASP A 256 12.76 -20.39 -3.39
CA ASP A 256 12.73 -18.93 -3.25
C ASP A 256 12.94 -18.51 -1.78
N SER A 257 14.09 -18.90 -1.26
CA SER A 257 14.40 -18.93 0.16
C SER A 257 14.53 -17.55 0.78
N ASP A 258 15.04 -16.56 0.05
CA ASP A 258 15.13 -15.17 0.52
C ASP A 258 13.74 -14.59 0.75
N THR A 259 12.83 -14.68 -0.22
CA THR A 259 11.47 -14.15 -0.07
C THR A 259 10.63 -14.91 0.96
N ILE A 260 10.68 -16.26 0.98
CA ILE A 260 9.94 -17.05 1.99
C ILE A 260 10.47 -16.73 3.39
N ALA A 261 11.80 -16.69 3.58
CA ALA A 261 12.41 -16.37 4.87
C ALA A 261 12.18 -14.91 5.29
N SER A 262 12.16 -13.98 4.34
CA SER A 262 11.81 -12.56 4.54
C SER A 262 10.39 -12.42 5.09
N ILE A 263 9.39 -13.06 4.47
CA ILE A 263 8.00 -13.02 4.98
C ILE A 263 7.87 -13.75 6.33
N VAL A 264 8.52 -14.90 6.51
CA VAL A 264 8.54 -15.62 7.80
C VAL A 264 9.19 -14.78 8.90
N GLY A 265 10.28 -14.09 8.58
CA GLY A 265 10.97 -13.15 9.46
C GLY A 265 10.09 -11.97 9.84
N ALA A 266 9.32 -11.43 8.89
CA ALA A 266 8.33 -10.40 9.16
C ALA A 266 7.25 -10.90 10.12
N PHE A 267 6.65 -12.08 9.89
CA PHE A 267 5.63 -12.66 10.76
C PHE A 267 6.17 -12.96 12.15
N SER A 268 7.30 -13.65 12.23
CA SER A 268 7.89 -14.05 13.51
C SER A 268 8.39 -12.86 14.31
N GLY A 269 8.95 -11.84 13.64
CA GLY A 269 9.37 -10.59 14.26
C GLY A 269 8.20 -9.73 14.73
N ALA A 270 7.11 -9.66 13.93
CA ALA A 270 5.87 -9.00 14.32
C ALA A 270 5.20 -9.67 15.52
N TYR A 271 5.38 -10.98 15.73
CA TYR A 271 4.81 -11.69 16.87
C TYR A 271 5.72 -11.68 18.11
N ASN A 272 7.01 -12.02 17.93
CA ASN A 272 7.96 -12.23 19.02
C ASN A 272 8.75 -10.98 19.42
N GLY A 273 8.77 -9.93 18.59
CA GLY A 273 9.54 -8.72 18.82
C GLY A 273 11.03 -8.85 18.51
N ILE A 274 11.71 -7.71 18.40
CA ILE A 274 13.14 -7.64 18.05
C ILE A 274 14.04 -8.38 19.03
N TYR A 275 13.67 -8.47 20.30
CA TYR A 275 14.48 -9.15 21.33
C TYR A 275 14.51 -10.68 21.18
N ALA A 276 13.64 -11.25 20.35
CA ALA A 276 13.69 -12.66 19.99
C ALA A 276 14.72 -12.96 18.87
N ILE A 277 15.22 -11.93 18.21
CA ILE A 277 16.17 -12.04 17.11
C ILE A 277 17.60 -12.10 17.68
N PRO A 278 18.45 -13.04 17.25
CA PRO A 278 19.84 -13.10 17.67
C PRO A 278 20.61 -11.79 17.38
N ASP A 279 21.25 -11.21 18.41
CA ASP A 279 22.02 -9.94 18.29
C ASP A 279 23.10 -10.01 17.19
N LYS A 280 23.69 -11.19 16.99
CA LYS A 280 24.69 -11.42 15.94
C LYS A 280 24.10 -11.20 14.54
N TRP A 281 22.85 -11.57 14.31
CA TRP A 281 22.17 -11.37 13.02
C TRP A 281 21.82 -9.91 12.80
N ILE A 282 21.34 -9.21 13.84
CA ILE A 282 21.06 -7.77 13.77
C ILE A 282 22.34 -6.98 13.47
N SER A 283 23.44 -7.30 14.16
CA SER A 283 24.72 -6.61 13.98
C SER A 283 25.43 -6.94 12.67
N SER A 284 25.13 -8.09 12.05
CA SER A 284 25.67 -8.48 10.75
C SER A 284 24.85 -7.96 9.57
N LEU A 285 23.57 -7.67 9.79
CA LEU A 285 22.66 -7.15 8.76
C LEU A 285 23.09 -5.76 8.28
N LYS A 286 23.22 -5.60 6.96
CA LYS A 286 23.45 -4.32 6.31
C LYS A 286 22.33 -3.34 6.64
N ASP A 287 22.68 -2.09 6.94
CA ASP A 287 21.74 -1.00 7.21
C ASP A 287 20.73 -1.28 8.35
N SER A 288 21.04 -2.20 9.27
CA SER A 288 20.12 -2.59 10.35
C SER A 288 19.65 -1.43 11.22
N GLY A 289 20.54 -0.48 11.54
CA GLY A 289 20.18 0.74 12.26
C GLY A 289 19.21 1.65 11.48
N TYR A 290 19.32 1.70 10.15
CA TYR A 290 18.40 2.47 9.31
C TYR A 290 17.04 1.77 9.18
N ILE A 291 17.03 0.45 8.97
CA ILE A 291 15.79 -0.34 8.91
C ILE A 291 15.02 -0.21 10.22
N ARG A 292 15.72 -0.22 11.35
CA ARG A 292 15.13 0.03 12.68
C ARG A 292 14.52 1.44 12.79
N SER A 293 15.22 2.48 12.34
CA SER A 293 14.67 3.85 12.41
C SER A 293 13.45 4.07 11.50
N LEU A 294 13.36 3.34 10.38
CA LEU A 294 12.15 3.29 9.56
C LEU A 294 10.98 2.67 10.35
N ALA A 295 11.22 1.59 11.09
CA ALA A 295 10.20 0.96 11.94
C ALA A 295 9.72 1.93 13.04
N ASP A 296 10.63 2.64 13.69
CA ASP A 296 10.32 3.63 14.71
C ASP A 296 9.44 4.75 14.16
N THR A 297 9.82 5.27 12.99
CA THR A 297 9.06 6.35 12.33
C THR A 297 7.67 5.87 11.90
N LEU A 298 7.55 4.64 11.39
CA LEU A 298 6.27 4.04 11.04
C LEU A 298 5.38 3.83 12.27
N TYR A 299 5.96 3.43 13.42
CA TYR A 299 5.24 3.32 14.68
C TYR A 299 4.69 4.67 15.11
N ASP A 300 5.52 5.72 15.18
CA ASP A 300 5.09 7.06 15.58
C ASP A 300 3.97 7.59 14.67
N LEU A 301 4.11 7.37 13.36
CA LEU A 301 3.07 7.75 12.40
C LEU A 301 1.80 6.92 12.53
N SER A 302 1.90 5.63 12.87
CA SER A 302 0.75 4.74 13.07
C SER A 302 -0.17 5.22 14.19
N LEU A 303 0.40 5.84 15.24
CA LEU A 303 -0.34 6.38 16.38
C LEU A 303 -1.24 7.58 16.01
N ASN A 304 -1.03 8.21 14.85
CA ASN A 304 -1.88 9.30 14.38
C ASN A 304 -3.17 8.76 13.74
N PRO A 305 -4.36 8.97 14.35
CA PRO A 305 -5.62 8.47 13.81
C PRO A 305 -6.13 9.26 12.58
N TYR A 306 -5.56 10.45 12.33
CA TYR A 306 -5.98 11.34 11.25
C TYR A 306 -5.16 11.09 9.99
N LYS A 307 -5.41 9.95 9.36
CA LYS A 307 -4.78 9.59 8.08
C LYS A 307 -5.44 10.34 6.91
N PRO A 308 -4.69 10.65 5.85
CA PRO A 308 -5.24 11.12 4.59
C PRO A 308 -6.38 10.23 4.08
N VAL A 309 -7.43 10.86 3.54
CA VAL A 309 -8.53 10.15 2.88
C VAL A 309 -8.04 9.67 1.51
N PRO A 310 -8.12 8.38 1.15
CA PRO A 310 -7.76 7.91 -0.18
C PRO A 310 -8.59 8.59 -1.27
N ASP A 311 -8.03 8.86 -2.44
CA ASP A 311 -8.80 9.42 -3.54
C ASP A 311 -9.75 8.39 -4.16
N VAL A 312 -10.87 8.88 -4.72
CA VAL A 312 -11.78 8.07 -5.54
C VAL A 312 -11.60 8.52 -6.99
N LEU A 313 -10.89 7.71 -7.78
CA LEU A 313 -10.51 8.06 -9.14
C LEU A 313 -10.71 6.85 -10.06
N ASP A 314 -11.14 7.15 -11.28
CA ASP A 314 -11.23 6.20 -12.38
C ASP A 314 -11.03 6.96 -13.69
N TYR A 315 -11.01 6.25 -14.82
CA TYR A 315 -10.90 6.83 -16.14
C TYR A 315 -12.26 7.20 -16.71
N ASN A 316 -12.28 8.08 -17.72
CA ASN A 316 -13.48 8.55 -18.40
C ASN A 316 -14.48 9.28 -17.48
N LEU A 317 -13.98 9.90 -16.41
CA LEU A 317 -14.81 10.66 -15.48
C LEU A 317 -15.43 11.90 -16.14
N LYS A 318 -16.70 12.15 -15.85
CA LYS A 318 -17.39 13.39 -16.20
C LYS A 318 -16.84 14.55 -15.38
N VAL A 319 -16.68 14.35 -14.07
CA VAL A 319 -16.20 15.37 -13.14
C VAL A 319 -15.25 14.77 -12.12
N ILE A 320 -14.15 15.44 -11.82
CA ILE A 320 -13.42 15.26 -10.55
C ILE A 320 -13.77 16.44 -9.64
N PHE A 321 -14.33 16.15 -8.46
CA PHE A 321 -14.54 17.15 -7.42
C PHE A 321 -13.29 17.28 -6.57
N VAL A 322 -12.76 18.50 -6.49
CA VAL A 322 -11.53 18.84 -5.77
C VAL A 322 -11.88 19.60 -4.50
N GLY A 323 -11.61 19.00 -3.35
CA GLY A 323 -11.69 19.62 -2.02
C GLY A 323 -10.40 20.36 -1.62
N TYR A 324 -10.46 21.09 -0.50
CA TYR A 324 -9.27 21.72 0.09
C TYR A 324 -8.38 20.67 0.75
N ASN A 325 -8.86 20.14 1.86
CA ASN A 325 -8.24 19.09 2.63
C ASN A 325 -9.31 18.41 3.51
N PRO A 326 -9.07 17.15 3.94
CA PRO A 326 -10.01 16.47 4.81
C PRO A 326 -10.07 17.16 6.17
N GLY A 327 -11.27 17.39 6.69
CA GLY A 327 -11.46 17.74 8.10
C GLY A 327 -11.27 16.53 9.02
N LEU A 328 -11.15 16.77 10.33
CA LEU A 328 -10.89 15.71 11.33
C LEU A 328 -11.82 14.50 11.22
N GLU A 329 -13.12 14.72 11.07
CA GLU A 329 -14.10 13.62 10.94
C GLU A 329 -13.89 12.81 9.65
N SER A 330 -13.59 13.47 8.53
CA SER A 330 -13.26 12.81 7.26
C SER A 330 -11.98 12.00 7.36
N ALA A 331 -10.93 12.57 7.96
CA ALA A 331 -9.65 11.90 8.15
C ALA A 331 -9.77 10.70 9.11
N LYS A 332 -10.54 10.85 10.19
CA LYS A 332 -10.78 9.76 11.15
C LYS A 332 -11.59 8.63 10.54
N LYS A 333 -12.67 8.95 9.81
CA LYS A 333 -13.53 7.95 9.15
C LYS A 333 -12.92 7.40 7.85
N GLY A 334 -11.95 8.09 7.27
CA GLY A 334 -11.36 7.72 5.98
C GLY A 334 -12.27 7.98 4.77
N HIS A 335 -13.23 8.89 4.88
CA HIS A 335 -14.22 9.18 3.86
C HIS A 335 -14.34 10.68 3.54
N PHE A 336 -14.64 11.00 2.30
CA PHE A 336 -14.83 12.38 1.87
C PHE A 336 -16.09 13.00 2.45
N TYR A 337 -15.97 14.26 2.91
CA TYR A 337 -17.10 15.07 3.37
C TYR A 337 -17.98 14.42 4.46
N ALA A 338 -17.36 13.72 5.41
CA ALA A 338 -18.04 12.87 6.39
C ALA A 338 -18.64 13.60 7.62
N SER A 339 -18.44 14.92 7.71
CA SER A 339 -19.05 15.73 8.78
C SER A 339 -20.51 16.01 8.47
N ASN A 340 -21.38 15.86 9.48
CA ASN A 340 -22.82 16.19 9.40
C ASN A 340 -23.10 17.67 9.06
N THR A 341 -22.10 18.54 9.23
CA THR A 341 -22.21 19.96 8.86
C THR A 341 -21.89 20.22 7.39
N ASN A 342 -21.33 19.25 6.67
CA ASN A 342 -21.01 19.37 5.26
C ASN A 342 -22.23 19.03 4.40
N ARG A 343 -22.49 19.85 3.37
CA ARG A 343 -23.66 19.72 2.51
C ARG A 343 -23.34 19.13 1.13
N PHE A 344 -22.14 18.58 0.94
CA PHE A 344 -21.66 18.06 -0.35
C PHE A 344 -22.61 17.01 -0.94
N TRP A 345 -22.89 15.95 -0.19
CA TRP A 345 -23.77 14.86 -0.63
C TRP A 345 -25.18 15.34 -0.97
N ARG A 346 -25.76 16.18 -0.09
CA ARG A 346 -27.08 16.78 -0.30
C ARG A 346 -27.13 17.66 -1.55
N VAL A 347 -26.13 18.50 -1.80
CA VAL A 347 -26.15 19.41 -2.96
C VAL A 347 -25.97 18.65 -4.27
N LEU A 348 -25.19 17.57 -4.30
CA LEU A 348 -25.07 16.72 -5.48
C LEU A 348 -26.41 16.05 -5.84
N TYR A 349 -27.15 15.57 -4.86
CA TYR A 349 -28.48 14.99 -5.09
C TYR A 349 -29.51 16.04 -5.51
N GLU A 350 -29.68 17.13 -4.74
CA GLU A 350 -30.69 18.17 -5.03
C GLU A 350 -30.42 18.95 -6.34
N SER A 351 -29.17 18.99 -6.81
CA SER A 351 -28.82 19.55 -8.12
C SER A 351 -29.09 18.59 -9.29
N GLY A 352 -29.35 17.31 -8.98
CA GLY A 352 -29.56 16.23 -9.95
C GLY A 352 -28.27 15.74 -10.62
N ILE A 353 -27.10 15.98 -10.00
CA ILE A 353 -25.82 15.40 -10.44
C ILE A 353 -25.80 13.91 -10.06
N LEU A 354 -26.17 13.61 -8.80
CA LEU A 354 -26.39 12.23 -8.37
C LEU A 354 -27.85 11.84 -8.61
N PRO A 355 -28.11 10.63 -9.15
CA PRO A 355 -29.47 10.16 -9.39
C PRO A 355 -30.19 9.70 -8.11
N GLU A 356 -29.43 9.39 -7.06
CA GLU A 356 -29.93 8.94 -5.76
C GLU A 356 -29.14 9.59 -4.62
N PRO A 357 -29.71 9.67 -3.40
CA PRO A 357 -28.99 10.23 -2.26
C PRO A 357 -27.90 9.25 -1.78
N LEU A 358 -26.65 9.66 -1.93
CA LEU A 358 -25.49 8.98 -1.35
C LEU A 358 -25.03 9.65 -0.06
N THR A 359 -24.26 8.93 0.75
CA THR A 359 -23.59 9.46 1.93
C THR A 359 -22.07 9.33 1.81
N TYR A 360 -21.33 9.74 2.85
CA TYR A 360 -19.88 9.55 2.86
C TYR A 360 -19.47 8.07 2.88
N GLU A 361 -20.34 7.18 3.36
CA GLU A 361 -20.10 5.72 3.39
C GLU A 361 -20.14 5.11 1.98
N ASP A 362 -20.74 5.85 1.05
CA ASP A 362 -20.89 5.49 -0.36
C ASP A 362 -19.89 6.22 -1.27
N ASP A 363 -18.86 6.88 -0.72
CA ASP A 363 -18.02 7.78 -1.51
C ASP A 363 -17.29 7.09 -2.67
N TRP A 364 -16.94 5.82 -2.51
CA TRP A 364 -16.41 4.95 -3.56
C TRP A 364 -17.37 4.76 -4.75
N ARG A 365 -18.69 4.82 -4.53
CA ARG A 365 -19.71 4.65 -5.59
C ARG A 365 -19.78 5.84 -6.54
N MET A 366 -19.15 6.98 -6.21
CA MET A 366 -19.06 8.13 -7.11
C MET A 366 -18.49 7.73 -8.49
N ALA A 367 -17.53 6.80 -8.50
CA ALA A 367 -16.94 6.28 -9.74
C ALA A 367 -17.98 5.58 -10.64
N GLU A 368 -18.97 4.88 -10.07
CA GLU A 368 -20.06 4.22 -10.81
C GLU A 368 -20.86 5.21 -11.67
N TYR A 369 -20.97 6.46 -11.23
CA TYR A 369 -21.68 7.52 -11.96
C TYR A 369 -20.76 8.36 -12.86
N GLY A 370 -19.47 8.05 -12.89
CA GLY A 370 -18.44 8.78 -13.61
C GLY A 370 -17.97 10.04 -12.88
N TYR A 371 -17.96 10.04 -11.54
CA TYR A 371 -17.45 11.14 -10.73
C TYR A 371 -16.27 10.71 -9.86
N GLY A 372 -15.25 11.57 -9.76
CA GLY A 372 -14.10 11.36 -8.89
C GLY A 372 -14.06 12.34 -7.72
N LEU A 373 -13.33 11.97 -6.67
CA LEU A 373 -13.10 12.77 -5.47
C LEU A 373 -11.60 12.83 -5.16
N THR A 374 -11.10 14.04 -4.93
CA THR A 374 -9.73 14.27 -4.45
C THR A 374 -9.69 15.56 -3.64
N ASP A 375 -8.55 15.84 -3.01
CA ASP A 375 -8.26 17.13 -2.40
C ASP A 375 -6.97 17.69 -2.97
N ILE A 376 -6.84 19.02 -3.01
CA ILE A 376 -5.55 19.64 -3.30
C ILE A 376 -4.54 19.30 -2.20
N VAL A 377 -4.94 19.25 -0.93
CA VAL A 377 -4.05 18.94 0.21
C VAL A 377 -4.60 17.72 0.94
N LYS A 378 -3.78 16.68 1.12
CA LYS A 378 -4.23 15.41 1.71
C LYS A 378 -4.09 15.34 3.23
N TYR A 379 -3.31 16.24 3.81
CA TYR A 379 -3.12 16.31 5.26
C TYR A 379 -4.36 16.90 5.95
N CYS A 380 -4.77 16.25 7.03
CA CYS A 380 -5.83 16.74 7.87
C CYS A 380 -5.37 17.96 8.67
N THR A 381 -6.18 19.00 8.68
CA THR A 381 -6.02 20.15 9.59
C THR A 381 -7.36 20.44 10.28
N ARG A 382 -7.34 21.14 11.42
CA ARG A 382 -8.58 21.59 12.07
C ARG A 382 -9.24 22.69 11.24
N GLU A 383 -8.40 23.55 10.67
CA GLU A 383 -8.81 24.68 9.85
C GLU A 383 -7.98 24.78 8.57
N ALA A 384 -8.59 25.24 7.48
CA ALA A 384 -7.90 25.44 6.21
C ALA A 384 -6.79 26.49 6.29
N ALA A 385 -6.81 27.36 7.31
CA ALA A 385 -5.77 28.36 7.59
C ALA A 385 -4.45 27.74 8.08
N GLU A 386 -4.48 26.50 8.60
CA GLU A 386 -3.30 25.78 9.07
C GLU A 386 -2.51 25.11 7.93
N ILE A 387 -3.01 25.17 6.70
CA ILE A 387 -2.34 24.61 5.52
C ILE A 387 -1.17 25.52 5.13
N THR A 388 0.04 25.00 5.21
CA THR A 388 1.26 25.72 4.84
C THR A 388 1.43 25.83 3.31
N ASP A 389 2.23 26.79 2.85
CA ASP A 389 2.50 26.95 1.41
C ASP A 389 3.21 25.73 0.81
N ASP A 390 4.06 25.05 1.58
CA ASP A 390 4.72 23.81 1.14
C ASP A 390 3.70 22.66 0.94
N MET A 391 2.70 22.54 1.82
CA MET A 391 1.61 21.57 1.64
C MET A 391 0.82 21.87 0.36
N TYR A 392 0.55 23.15 0.06
CA TYR A 392 -0.09 23.55 -1.19
C TYR A 392 0.76 23.24 -2.42
N GLU A 393 2.07 23.49 -2.37
CA GLU A 393 2.94 23.24 -3.52
C GLU A 393 3.07 21.75 -3.84
N ARG A 394 3.20 20.89 -2.80
CA ARG A 394 3.12 19.44 -2.96
C ARG A 394 1.75 19.01 -3.51
N GLY A 395 0.69 19.57 -2.96
CA GLY A 395 -0.69 19.33 -3.36
C GLY A 395 -0.99 19.69 -4.82
N LYS A 396 -0.49 20.84 -5.28
CA LYS A 396 -0.61 21.32 -6.66
C LYS A 396 0.04 20.35 -7.65
N LYS A 397 1.28 19.93 -7.39
CA LYS A 397 1.99 18.97 -8.25
C LYS A 397 1.21 17.66 -8.37
N ARG A 398 0.69 17.15 -7.24
CA ARG A 398 -0.13 15.95 -7.19
C ARG A 398 -1.44 16.10 -7.96
N LEU A 399 -2.20 17.17 -7.72
CA LEU A 399 -3.47 17.42 -8.39
C LEU A 399 -3.29 17.55 -9.92
N LEU A 400 -2.23 18.23 -10.37
CA LEU A 400 -1.92 18.31 -11.80
C LEU A 400 -1.58 16.94 -12.41
N ARG A 401 -0.90 16.04 -11.68
CA ARG A 401 -0.68 14.66 -12.14
C ARG A 401 -1.99 13.89 -12.27
N ILE A 402 -2.88 14.00 -11.28
CA ILE A 402 -4.21 13.39 -11.30
C ILE A 402 -5.00 13.85 -12.52
N LEU A 403 -5.10 15.18 -12.73
CA LEU A 403 -5.85 15.74 -13.85
C LEU A 403 -5.25 15.32 -15.21
N ASN A 404 -3.92 15.28 -15.35
CA ASN A 404 -3.27 14.83 -16.58
C ASN A 404 -3.46 13.32 -16.84
N GLN A 405 -3.50 12.48 -15.80
CA GLN A 405 -3.67 11.04 -15.91
C GLN A 405 -5.12 10.66 -16.22
N TYR A 406 -6.07 11.14 -15.42
CA TYR A 406 -7.46 10.70 -15.47
C TYR A 406 -8.33 11.50 -16.45
N ARG A 407 -7.86 12.68 -16.87
CA ARG A 407 -8.46 13.51 -17.93
C ARG A 407 -10.00 13.62 -17.81
N PRO A 408 -10.56 14.05 -16.67
CA PRO A 408 -12.00 14.25 -16.57
C PRO A 408 -12.47 15.33 -17.55
N LYS A 409 -13.74 15.29 -17.94
CA LYS A 409 -14.33 16.37 -18.76
C LYS A 409 -14.33 17.71 -18.00
N VAL A 410 -14.58 17.67 -16.68
CA VAL A 410 -14.59 18.84 -15.80
C VAL A 410 -13.76 18.58 -14.53
N ALA A 411 -12.95 19.55 -14.11
CA ALA A 411 -12.44 19.63 -12.74
C ALA A 411 -13.28 20.66 -11.96
N CYS A 412 -14.02 20.20 -10.96
CA CYS A 412 -14.88 21.04 -10.15
C CYS A 412 -14.23 21.36 -8.80
N TYR A 413 -13.89 22.62 -8.56
CA TYR A 413 -13.25 23.06 -7.33
C TYR A 413 -14.29 23.48 -6.29
N ASN A 414 -14.39 22.73 -5.19
CA ASN A 414 -15.33 22.97 -4.10
C ASN A 414 -14.85 24.10 -3.16
N GLY A 415 -14.76 25.30 -3.74
CA GLY A 415 -14.30 26.53 -3.09
C GLY A 415 -13.26 27.27 -3.93
N LYS A 416 -13.46 28.57 -4.11
CA LYS A 416 -12.66 29.41 -5.02
C LYS A 416 -11.16 29.50 -4.69
N GLY A 417 -10.79 29.37 -3.41
CA GLY A 417 -9.37 29.48 -3.05
C GLY A 417 -8.54 28.27 -3.47
N ILE A 418 -9.14 27.11 -3.75
CA ILE A 418 -8.45 25.95 -4.34
C ILE A 418 -7.93 26.34 -5.72
N TYR A 419 -8.85 26.77 -6.59
CA TYR A 419 -8.53 27.19 -7.95
C TYR A 419 -7.60 28.41 -7.97
N LYS A 420 -7.85 29.39 -7.09
CA LYS A 420 -6.99 30.56 -6.91
C LYS A 420 -5.54 30.18 -6.62
N LYS A 421 -5.30 29.27 -5.65
CA LYS A 421 -3.95 28.79 -5.29
C LYS A 421 -3.34 27.93 -6.41
N LEU A 422 -4.12 27.04 -7.02
CA LEU A 422 -3.66 26.20 -8.14
C LEU A 422 -3.13 27.06 -9.31
N MET A 423 -3.88 28.09 -9.70
CA MET A 423 -3.58 28.95 -10.85
C MET A 423 -2.71 30.17 -10.51
N GLY A 424 -2.42 30.42 -9.24
CA GLY A 424 -1.65 31.60 -8.81
C GLY A 424 -2.37 32.93 -9.07
N LEU A 425 -3.70 32.95 -8.94
CA LEU A 425 -4.54 34.12 -9.23
C LEU A 425 -4.78 34.95 -7.97
N THR A 426 -5.14 36.22 -8.15
CA THR A 426 -5.53 37.13 -7.05
C THR A 426 -7.03 37.11 -6.79
N GLU A 427 -7.87 36.97 -7.82
CA GLU A 427 -9.32 36.88 -7.72
C GLU A 427 -9.87 35.79 -8.64
N VAL A 428 -10.97 35.17 -8.21
CA VAL A 428 -11.66 34.07 -8.90
C VAL A 428 -13.15 34.18 -8.64
N ASP A 429 -13.94 34.19 -9.72
CA ASP A 429 -15.40 34.11 -9.68
C ASP A 429 -15.88 32.65 -9.62
N TYR A 430 -17.09 32.45 -9.10
CA TYR A 430 -17.78 31.17 -9.20
C TYR A 430 -18.28 30.92 -10.63
N GLY A 431 -18.43 29.66 -11.00
CA GLY A 431 -18.89 29.22 -12.32
C GLY A 431 -17.76 28.73 -13.22
N LEU A 432 -18.02 28.78 -14.52
CA LEU A 432 -17.09 28.37 -15.58
C LEU A 432 -15.88 29.30 -15.65
N GLN A 433 -14.67 28.72 -15.66
CA GLN A 433 -13.43 29.47 -15.73
C GLN A 433 -12.95 29.66 -17.17
N LYS A 434 -12.35 30.82 -17.45
CA LYS A 434 -11.84 31.17 -18.80
C LYS A 434 -10.55 30.45 -19.15
N THR A 435 -9.77 30.10 -18.14
CA THR A 435 -8.51 29.37 -18.27
C THR A 435 -8.65 28.02 -17.59
N SER A 436 -7.91 27.04 -18.08
CA SER A 436 -7.86 25.70 -17.50
C SER A 436 -6.46 25.42 -16.95
N ALA A 437 -6.37 24.73 -15.81
CA ALA A 437 -5.13 24.26 -15.22
C ALA A 437 -4.45 23.19 -16.08
N VAL A 438 -5.24 22.38 -16.81
CA VAL A 438 -4.77 21.38 -17.76
C VAL A 438 -5.52 21.56 -19.09
N PRO A 439 -4.82 21.68 -20.23
CA PRO A 439 -5.47 21.83 -21.53
C PRO A 439 -6.43 20.66 -21.84
N GLY A 440 -7.64 21.00 -22.28
CA GLY A 440 -8.69 20.03 -22.62
C GLY A 440 -9.59 19.61 -21.45
N ILE A 441 -9.36 20.13 -20.23
CA ILE A 441 -10.23 19.94 -19.08
C ILE A 441 -10.95 21.26 -18.79
N ILE A 442 -12.26 21.22 -18.55
CA ILE A 442 -13.02 22.41 -18.15
C ILE A 442 -12.84 22.63 -16.65
N ASP A 443 -12.42 23.83 -16.25
CA ASP A 443 -12.37 24.21 -14.84
C ASP A 443 -13.65 24.92 -14.43
N TYR A 444 -14.27 24.45 -13.35
CA TYR A 444 -15.51 24.99 -12.81
C TYR A 444 -15.43 25.19 -11.30
N VAL A 445 -15.77 26.36 -10.79
CA VAL A 445 -15.60 26.72 -9.38
C VAL A 445 -16.96 26.89 -8.71
N VAL A 446 -17.20 26.14 -7.62
CA VAL A 446 -18.43 26.25 -6.84
C VAL A 446 -18.17 26.87 -5.46
N PRO A 447 -19.19 27.45 -4.80
CA PRO A 447 -19.09 27.80 -3.40
C PRO A 447 -18.82 26.56 -2.54
N SER A 448 -18.00 26.72 -1.50
CA SER A 448 -17.68 25.60 -0.60
C SER A 448 -18.94 25.01 0.03
N THR A 449 -18.99 23.68 0.12
CA THR A 449 -20.07 22.93 0.77
C THR A 449 -19.94 22.84 2.30
N SER A 450 -18.88 23.41 2.87
CA SER A 450 -18.71 23.51 4.32
C SER A 450 -19.81 24.37 4.94
N GLY A 451 -20.43 23.88 6.01
CA GLY A 451 -21.42 24.62 6.80
C GLY A 451 -20.89 25.89 7.47
N ARG A 452 -19.57 26.10 7.46
CA ARG A 452 -18.91 27.31 8.01
C ARG A 452 -18.95 28.51 7.05
N THR A 453 -19.43 28.35 5.82
CA THR A 453 -19.49 29.43 4.84
C THR A 453 -20.81 30.19 4.86
N GLY A 454 -20.75 31.53 4.75
CA GLY A 454 -21.93 32.41 4.72
C GLY A 454 -22.74 32.39 3.42
N VAL A 455 -22.44 31.49 2.48
CA VAL A 455 -23.15 31.40 1.19
C VAL A 455 -24.52 30.73 1.38
N LYS A 456 -25.58 31.41 0.94
CA LYS A 456 -26.97 30.93 1.01
C LYS A 456 -27.13 29.59 0.29
N TRP A 457 -28.14 28.81 0.69
CA TRP A 457 -28.36 27.48 0.11
C TRP A 457 -28.74 27.56 -1.36
N GLU A 458 -29.60 28.51 -1.71
CA GLU A 458 -30.16 28.71 -3.04
C GLU A 458 -29.06 29.07 -4.04
N ASP A 459 -28.16 29.98 -3.66
CA ASP A 459 -27.00 30.37 -4.48
C ASP A 459 -26.06 29.18 -4.71
N ARG A 460 -25.75 28.43 -3.64
CA ARG A 460 -24.90 27.23 -3.73
C ARG A 460 -25.55 26.20 -4.66
N LEU A 461 -26.82 25.89 -4.46
CA LEU A 461 -27.56 24.94 -5.30
C LEU A 461 -27.63 25.40 -6.76
N GLY A 462 -27.71 26.70 -7.01
CA GLY A 462 -27.68 27.31 -8.34
C GLY A 462 -26.45 26.91 -9.15
N TYR A 463 -25.24 27.08 -8.58
CA TYR A 463 -23.99 26.72 -9.26
C TYR A 463 -23.87 25.20 -9.52
N PHE A 464 -24.33 24.35 -8.60
CA PHE A 464 -24.34 22.90 -8.85
C PHE A 464 -25.37 22.50 -9.91
N LYS A 465 -26.51 23.19 -10.00
CA LYS A 465 -27.48 22.99 -11.10
C LYS A 465 -26.92 23.44 -12.45
N GLU A 466 -26.14 24.52 -12.49
CA GLU A 466 -25.42 24.96 -13.68
C GLU A 466 -24.36 23.93 -14.10
N LEU A 467 -23.55 23.44 -13.15
CA LEU A 467 -22.62 22.35 -13.39
C LEU A 467 -23.33 21.11 -13.96
N ASN A 468 -24.49 20.73 -13.43
CA ASN A 468 -25.28 19.62 -13.97
C ASN A 468 -25.69 19.85 -15.43
N LYS A 469 -26.08 21.08 -15.80
CA LYS A 469 -26.38 21.41 -17.20
C LYS A 469 -25.13 21.25 -18.09
N ILE A 470 -23.97 21.68 -17.63
CA ILE A 470 -22.70 21.51 -18.35
C ILE A 470 -22.39 20.02 -18.53
N ILE A 471 -22.49 19.21 -17.47
CA ILE A 471 -22.29 17.75 -17.54
C ILE A 471 -23.20 17.12 -18.61
N LYS A 472 -24.46 17.53 -18.67
CA LYS A 472 -25.44 17.02 -19.66
C LYS A 472 -25.14 17.44 -21.10
N LEU A 473 -24.47 18.57 -21.32
CA LEU A 473 -24.05 19.01 -22.65
C LEU A 473 -22.78 18.31 -23.15
N LEU A 474 -22.00 17.75 -22.22
CA LEU A 474 -20.73 17.08 -22.52
C LEU A 474 -20.87 15.56 -22.71
N ASN A 475 -22.03 14.99 -22.37
CA ASN A 475 -22.39 13.58 -22.60
C ASN A 475 -23.22 13.48 -23.87
#